data_AF-A0A257GPP9-F1
#
_entry.id   AF-A0A257GPP9-F1
#
_cell.length_a   1.000
_cell.length_b   1.000
_cell.length_c   1.000
_cell.angle_alpha   90.00
_cell.angle_beta   90.00
_cell.angle_gamma   90.00
#
_symmetry.space_group_name_H-M   'P 1'
#
loop_
_entity.id
_entity.type
_entity.pdbx_description
1 polymer ?
#
loop_
_entity_poly.entity_id
_entity_poly.type
_entity_poly.pdbx_seq_one_letter_code
_entity_poly.pdbx_strand_id
1 'polypeptide(L)'
;MRRLIQTTALCVALATSAQADITYQGRDAQGLHCAAMFGVVVLVLEKAGRMTNAEAQESFLVAKIILDQLPGTEAEKHRALSQRGAKILRTRSGEQLVHEFLSTSKWCQREFLTQ
;
A
#
# COMPACT_ATOMS: atom_id res chain seq x y z
N MET A 1 62.75 11.53 -17.22
CA MET A 1 61.97 10.32 -16.88
C MET A 1 61.29 10.52 -15.53
N ARG A 2 59.98 10.76 -15.49
CA ARG A 2 59.21 10.88 -14.24
C ARG A 2 57.91 10.10 -14.41
N ARG A 3 57.86 8.89 -13.86
CA ARG A 3 56.66 8.05 -13.83
C ARG A 3 55.80 8.50 -12.65
N LEU A 4 54.66 9.12 -12.93
CA LEU A 4 53.59 9.33 -11.95
C LEU A 4 52.76 8.05 -11.92
N ILE A 5 52.87 7.31 -10.83
CA ILE A 5 52.06 6.12 -10.54
C ILE A 5 50.70 6.65 -10.07
N GLN A 6 49.67 6.48 -10.91
CA GLN A 6 48.29 6.78 -10.54
C GLN A 6 47.71 5.57 -9.79
N THR A 7 47.51 5.72 -8.50
CA THR A 7 46.78 4.78 -7.65
C THR A 7 45.29 4.99 -7.88
N THR A 8 44.65 4.14 -8.67
CA THR A 8 43.18 4.06 -8.75
C THR A 8 42.63 3.48 -7.46
N ALA A 9 42.10 4.36 -6.60
CA ALA A 9 41.31 3.95 -5.45
C ALA A 9 39.99 3.35 -5.93
N LEU A 10 39.82 2.05 -5.68
CA LEU A 10 38.60 1.30 -5.94
C LEU A 10 37.56 1.70 -4.88
N CYS A 11 36.65 2.63 -5.20
CA CYS A 11 35.50 2.92 -4.36
C CYS A 11 34.59 1.70 -4.31
N VAL A 12 34.67 0.92 -3.22
CA VAL A 12 33.69 -0.10 -2.87
C VAL A 12 32.38 0.63 -2.55
N ALA A 13 31.52 0.78 -3.54
CA ALA A 13 30.14 1.20 -3.32
C ALA A 13 29.47 0.10 -2.48
N LEU A 14 29.22 0.40 -1.20
CA LEU A 14 28.32 -0.38 -0.36
C LEU A 14 26.95 -0.37 -1.06
N ALA A 15 26.69 -1.42 -1.83
CA ALA A 15 25.37 -1.71 -2.38
C ALA A 15 24.46 -2.02 -1.18
N THR A 16 23.95 -0.98 -0.55
CA THR A 16 22.69 -1.08 0.16
C THR A 16 21.70 -1.56 -0.88
N SER A 17 21.18 -2.77 -0.70
CA SER A 17 20.06 -3.27 -1.50
C SER A 17 18.89 -2.35 -1.20
N ALA A 18 18.76 -1.29 -1.99
CA ALA A 18 17.51 -0.56 -2.12
C ALA A 18 16.51 -1.61 -2.56
N GLN A 19 15.72 -2.12 -1.62
CA GLN A 19 14.60 -3.01 -1.89
C GLN A 19 13.74 -2.23 -2.87
N ALA A 20 13.73 -2.65 -4.13
CA ALA A 20 13.00 -1.97 -5.16
C ALA A 20 11.52 -2.03 -4.78
N ASP A 21 10.91 -0.86 -4.52
CA ASP A 21 9.50 -0.80 -4.16
C ASP A 21 8.67 -1.38 -5.32
N ILE A 22 7.86 -2.40 -5.03
CA ILE A 22 6.95 -2.96 -6.02
C ILE A 22 5.99 -1.87 -6.50
N THR A 23 5.94 -1.66 -7.81
CA THR A 23 4.99 -0.75 -8.43
C THR A 23 3.87 -1.56 -9.05
N TYR A 24 2.73 -1.59 -8.38
CA TYR A 24 1.53 -2.24 -8.91
C TYR A 24 0.91 -1.43 -10.05
N GLN A 25 0.40 -2.11 -11.08
CA GLN A 25 -0.27 -1.53 -12.24
C GLN A 25 -1.58 -2.28 -12.52
N GLY A 26 -2.47 -1.67 -13.31
CA GLY A 26 -3.70 -2.31 -13.77
C GLY A 26 -4.56 -2.86 -12.62
N ARG A 27 -4.92 -4.15 -12.72
CA ARG A 27 -5.78 -4.84 -11.74
C ARG A 27 -5.12 -4.90 -10.35
N ASP A 28 -3.81 -5.10 -10.26
CA ASP A 28 -3.12 -5.17 -8.97
C ASP A 28 -3.11 -3.80 -8.27
N ALA A 29 -2.99 -2.71 -9.03
CA ALA A 29 -3.10 -1.36 -8.48
C ALA A 29 -4.50 -1.09 -7.92
N GLN A 30 -5.54 -1.63 -8.56
CA GLN A 30 -6.92 -1.57 -8.06
C GLN A 30 -7.08 -2.41 -6.80
N GLY A 31 -6.53 -3.63 -6.77
CA GLY A 31 -6.52 -4.49 -5.59
C GLY A 31 -5.82 -3.81 -4.41
N LEU A 32 -4.64 -3.22 -4.63
CA LEU A 32 -3.93 -2.44 -3.62
C LEU A 32 -4.77 -1.27 -3.10
N HIS A 33 -5.48 -0.57 -3.99
CA HIS A 33 -6.36 0.51 -3.57
C HIS A 33 -7.51 0.00 -2.71
N CYS A 34 -8.16 -1.11 -3.09
CA CYS A 34 -9.20 -1.75 -2.29
C CYS A 34 -8.69 -2.19 -0.92
N ALA A 35 -7.52 -2.84 -0.86
CA ALA A 35 -6.87 -3.19 0.40
C ALA A 35 -6.59 -1.95 1.26
N ALA A 36 -6.17 -0.83 0.66
CA ALA A 36 -5.97 0.42 1.38
C ALA A 36 -7.27 1.03 1.92
N MET A 37 -8.39 0.91 1.20
CA MET A 37 -9.69 1.37 1.68
C MET A 37 -10.15 0.56 2.89
N PHE A 38 -10.09 -0.76 2.82
CA PHE A 38 -10.53 -1.64 3.90
C PHE A 38 -9.54 -1.74 5.07
N GLY A 39 -8.26 -1.48 4.85
CA GLY A 39 -7.23 -1.54 5.90
C GLY A 39 -6.93 -0.19 6.52
N VAL A 40 -6.50 0.78 5.71
CA VAL A 40 -5.97 2.06 6.22
C VAL A 40 -7.08 3.08 6.42
N VAL A 41 -7.98 3.24 5.45
CA VAL A 41 -9.03 4.27 5.53
C VAL A 41 -10.03 3.93 6.63
N VAL A 42 -10.40 2.65 6.78
CA VAL A 42 -11.31 2.20 7.83
C VAL A 42 -10.82 2.53 9.25
N LEU A 43 -9.51 2.47 9.52
CA LEU A 43 -8.95 2.95 10.80
C LEU A 43 -9.25 4.42 11.07
N VAL A 44 -9.22 5.25 10.04
CA VAL A 44 -9.52 6.68 10.17
C VAL A 44 -11.02 6.88 10.39
N LEU A 45 -11.86 6.10 9.71
CA LEU A 45 -13.31 6.16 9.87
C LEU A 45 -13.75 5.69 11.27
N GLU A 46 -13.16 4.61 11.78
CA GLU A 46 -13.42 4.10 13.13
C GLU A 46 -13.04 5.13 14.20
N LYS A 47 -11.83 5.68 14.14
CA LYS A 47 -11.38 6.75 15.07
C LYS A 47 -12.24 8.01 14.99
N ALA A 48 -12.85 8.30 13.85
CA ALA A 48 -13.76 9.42 13.66
C ALA A 48 -15.21 9.11 14.08
N GLY A 49 -15.49 7.91 14.61
CA GLY A 49 -16.84 7.49 15.00
C GLY A 49 -17.80 7.28 13.82
N ARG A 50 -17.25 7.08 12.62
CA ARG A 50 -18.02 6.83 11.38
C ARG A 50 -18.22 5.34 11.10
N MET A 51 -17.57 4.49 11.87
CA MET A 51 -17.62 3.03 11.79
C MET A 51 -17.41 2.45 13.19
N THR A 52 -18.02 1.32 13.48
CA THR A 52 -17.81 0.57 14.72
C THR A 52 -16.50 -0.22 14.67
N ASN A 53 -15.99 -0.60 15.84
CA ASN A 53 -14.79 -1.44 15.92
C ASN A 53 -15.01 -2.83 15.25
N ALA A 54 -16.21 -3.40 15.33
CA ALA A 54 -16.54 -4.67 14.71
C ALA A 54 -16.47 -4.59 13.17
N GLU A 55 -17.08 -3.57 12.57
CA GLU A 55 -17.00 -3.32 11.12
C GLU A 55 -15.56 -3.06 10.67
N ALA A 56 -14.76 -2.40 11.52
CA ALA A 56 -13.34 -2.19 11.24
C ALA A 56 -12.54 -3.50 11.23
N GLN A 57 -12.80 -4.40 12.19
CA GLN A 57 -12.17 -5.73 12.23
C GLN A 57 -12.52 -6.57 11.01
N GLU A 58 -13.78 -6.60 10.60
CA GLU A 58 -14.21 -7.28 9.38
C GLU A 58 -13.51 -6.71 8.14
N SER A 59 -13.37 -5.39 8.08
CA SER A 59 -12.67 -4.72 6.98
C SER A 59 -11.18 -5.09 6.93
N PHE A 60 -10.50 -5.26 8.07
CA PHE A 60 -9.11 -5.73 8.06
C PHE A 60 -8.96 -7.13 7.46
N LEU A 61 -9.90 -8.04 7.74
CA LEU A 61 -9.89 -9.36 7.14
C LEU A 61 -10.03 -9.27 5.62
N VAL A 62 -10.94 -8.41 5.14
CA VAL A 62 -11.08 -8.12 3.70
C VAL A 62 -9.79 -7.57 3.11
N ALA A 63 -9.18 -6.57 3.77
CA ALA A 63 -7.94 -5.97 3.30
C ALA A 63 -6.83 -7.02 3.19
N LYS A 64 -6.70 -7.91 4.18
CA LYS A 64 -5.74 -9.01 4.16
C LYS A 64 -6.00 -9.97 2.99
N ILE A 65 -7.25 -10.41 2.80
CA ILE A 65 -7.61 -11.32 1.70
C ILE A 65 -7.23 -10.72 0.34
N ILE A 66 -7.51 -9.44 0.11
CA ILE A 66 -7.17 -8.76 -1.15
C ILE A 66 -5.65 -8.63 -1.29
N LEU A 67 -4.94 -8.31 -0.20
CA LEU A 67 -3.49 -8.14 -0.23
C LEU A 67 -2.76 -9.47 -0.48
N ASP A 68 -3.26 -10.58 0.06
CA ASP A 68 -2.71 -11.92 -0.15
C ASP A 68 -2.75 -12.33 -1.64
N GLN A 69 -3.72 -11.81 -2.41
CA GLN A 69 -3.84 -12.04 -3.86
C GLN A 69 -2.84 -11.25 -4.71
N LEU A 70 -2.21 -10.20 -4.17
CA LEU A 70 -1.25 -9.39 -4.93
C LEU A 70 0.10 -10.10 -5.07
N PRO A 71 0.86 -9.88 -6.16
CA PRO A 71 2.22 -10.39 -6.27
C PRO A 71 3.18 -9.66 -5.30
N GLY A 72 4.31 -10.30 -5.02
CA GLY A 72 5.37 -9.79 -4.14
C GLY A 72 5.43 -10.49 -2.78
N THR A 73 6.43 -10.13 -2.00
CA THR A 73 6.58 -10.59 -0.61
C THR A 73 5.65 -9.84 0.33
N GLU A 74 5.34 -10.42 1.49
CA GLU A 74 4.53 -9.76 2.52
C GLU A 74 5.09 -8.38 2.92
N ALA A 75 6.41 -8.25 3.00
CA ALA A 75 7.06 -6.98 3.32
C ALA A 75 6.87 -5.93 2.22
N GLU A 76 6.92 -6.31 0.96
CA GLU A 76 6.67 -5.41 -0.18
C GLU A 76 5.20 -4.98 -0.23
N LYS A 77 4.28 -5.94 -0.05
CA LYS A 77 2.83 -5.71 0.01
C LYS A 77 2.45 -4.73 1.12
N HIS A 78 2.94 -4.94 2.34
CA HIS A 78 2.68 -4.05 3.48
C HIS A 78 3.22 -2.63 3.25
N ARG A 79 4.40 -2.52 2.64
CA ARG A 79 5.00 -1.22 2.32
C ARG A 79 4.20 -0.48 1.26
N ALA A 80 3.81 -1.16 0.18
CA ALA A 80 2.96 -0.60 -0.86
C ALA A 80 1.58 -0.19 -0.32
N LEU A 81 0.99 -1.01 0.57
CA LEU A 81 -0.28 -0.70 1.24
C LEU A 81 -0.16 0.58 2.07
N SER A 82 0.92 0.69 2.86
CA SER A 82 1.20 1.86 3.70
C SER A 82 1.40 3.12 2.85
N GLN A 83 2.18 3.03 1.77
CA GLN A 83 2.40 4.13 0.84
C GLN A 83 1.10 4.57 0.15
N ARG A 84 0.29 3.61 -0.31
CA ARG A 84 -1.01 3.89 -0.94
C ARG A 84 -1.98 4.53 0.04
N GLY A 85 -2.09 3.98 1.25
CA GLY A 85 -2.92 4.52 2.33
C GLY A 85 -2.50 5.94 2.69
N ALA A 86 -1.21 6.19 2.92
CA ALA A 86 -0.69 7.52 3.20
C ALA A 86 -1.02 8.52 2.09
N LYS A 87 -0.91 8.11 0.82
CA LYS A 87 -1.29 8.96 -0.32
C LYS A 87 -2.78 9.32 -0.29
N ILE A 88 -3.66 8.36 -0.03
CA ILE A 88 -5.11 8.60 0.10
C ILE A 88 -5.35 9.60 1.23
N LEU A 89 -4.86 9.33 2.44
CA LEU A 89 -5.09 10.19 3.60
C LEU A 89 -4.56 11.62 3.43
N ARG A 90 -3.44 11.81 2.72
CA ARG A 90 -2.89 13.14 2.44
C ARG A 90 -3.72 13.97 1.47
N THR A 91 -4.54 13.33 0.62
CA THR A 91 -5.19 13.99 -0.52
C THR A 91 -6.72 14.04 -0.40
N ARG A 92 -7.30 13.49 0.68
CA ARG A 92 -8.74 13.50 0.94
C ARG A 92 -9.05 14.02 2.34
N SER A 93 -10.11 14.79 2.46
CA SER A 93 -10.76 15.11 3.74
C SER A 93 -11.54 13.92 4.30
N GLY A 94 -11.94 13.98 5.57
CA GLY A 94 -12.74 12.91 6.20
C GLY A 94 -14.05 12.60 5.46
N GLU A 95 -14.77 13.61 4.99
CA GLU A 95 -16.00 13.40 4.20
C GLU A 95 -15.72 12.75 2.85
N GLN A 96 -14.64 13.15 2.18
CA GLN A 96 -14.21 12.52 0.94
C GLN A 96 -13.81 11.06 1.16
N LEU A 97 -13.18 10.72 2.29
CA LEU A 97 -12.86 9.33 2.64
C LEU A 97 -14.12 8.48 2.85
N VAL A 98 -15.12 9.01 3.56
CA VAL A 98 -16.42 8.32 3.73
C VAL A 98 -17.08 8.09 2.38
N HIS A 99 -17.15 9.13 1.54
CA HIS A 99 -17.75 9.03 0.22
C HIS A 99 -17.02 8.02 -0.66
N GLU A 100 -15.69 8.11 -0.76
CA GLU A 100 -14.85 7.20 -1.55
C GLU A 100 -15.00 5.76 -1.03
N PHE A 101 -15.04 5.54 0.28
CA PHE A 101 -15.26 4.21 0.87
C PHE A 101 -16.63 3.63 0.49
N LEU A 102 -17.71 4.39 0.66
CA LEU A 102 -19.06 3.93 0.33
C LEU A 102 -19.24 3.68 -1.17
N SER A 103 -18.62 4.49 -2.04
CA SER A 103 -18.72 4.34 -3.49
C SER A 103 -17.87 3.19 -4.03
N THR A 104 -16.72 2.89 -3.42
CA THR A 104 -15.77 1.89 -3.92
C THR A 104 -15.90 0.52 -3.27
N SER A 105 -16.33 0.43 -2.00
CA SER A 105 -16.39 -0.82 -1.23
C SER A 105 -17.17 -1.94 -1.94
N LYS A 106 -18.37 -1.64 -2.46
CA LYS A 106 -19.19 -2.63 -3.19
C LYS A 106 -18.51 -3.15 -4.46
N TRP A 107 -17.81 -2.26 -5.17
CA TRP A 107 -17.06 -2.66 -6.36
C TRP A 107 -15.88 -3.54 -5.97
N CYS A 108 -15.11 -3.15 -4.95
CA CYS A 108 -13.98 -3.92 -4.44
C CYS A 108 -14.37 -5.33 -3.99
N GLN A 109 -15.48 -5.47 -3.27
CA GLN A 109 -15.97 -6.78 -2.83
C GLN A 109 -16.30 -7.68 -4.02
N ARG A 110 -17.01 -7.17 -5.03
CA ARG A 110 -17.34 -7.94 -6.23
C ARG A 110 -16.11 -8.33 -7.05
N GLU A 111 -15.15 -7.43 -7.20
CA GLU A 111 -14.01 -7.71 -8.09
C GLU A 111 -12.92 -8.58 -7.46
N PHE A 112 -12.82 -8.61 -6.12
CA PHE A 112 -11.70 -9.25 -5.43
C PHE A 112 -12.10 -10.29 -4.37
N LEU A 113 -13.40 -10.43 -4.02
CA LEU A 113 -13.84 -11.37 -2.98
C LEU A 113 -14.88 -12.41 -3.44
N THR A 114 -15.61 -12.18 -4.53
CA THR A 114 -16.67 -13.10 -5.00
C THR A 114 -16.18 -14.09 -6.06
N GLN A 115 -15.04 -14.76 -5.80
CA GLN A 115 -14.55 -15.84 -6.66
C GLN A 115 -15.17 -17.19 -6.27
#